data_AF-A0AAE0FH57-F1
#
_entry.id   AF-A0AAE0FH57-F1
#
_cell.length_a   1.000
_cell.length_b   1.000
_cell.length_c   1.000
_cell.angle_alpha   90.00
_cell.angle_beta   90.00
_cell.angle_gamma   90.00
#
_symmetry.space_group_name_H-M   'P 1'
#
loop_
_entity.id
_entity.type
_entity.pdbx_description
1 polymer ?
#
loop_
_entity_poly.entity_id
_entity_poly.type
_entity_poly.pdbx_seq_one_letter_code
_entity_poly.pdbx_strand_id
1 'polypeptide(L)'
;MATSSKPGEGSTCAATQPAAPVEDPLFTFGVIADIQYADIDDGASFSGTPRFYRNSLNVLAEAVGAWRKRDVDFAIQLGDIIDVCALLLWDTTLNTKLGLRS
;
A
#
# COMPACT_ATOMS: atom_id res chain seq x y z
N MET A 1 64.65 7.00 30.77
CA MET A 1 63.94 5.91 30.09
C MET A 1 62.54 5.86 30.68
N ALA A 2 61.53 6.26 29.89
CA ALA A 2 60.36 5.44 29.53
C ALA A 2 59.47 5.06 30.75
N THR A 3 58.19 5.42 30.87
CA THR A 3 57.15 5.62 29.87
C THR A 3 56.03 6.53 30.39
N SER A 4 55.42 7.25 29.47
CA SER A 4 54.14 7.95 29.59
C SER A 4 53.00 6.95 29.38
N SER A 5 51.92 7.05 30.15
CA SER A 5 50.61 6.48 29.79
C SER A 5 49.50 7.48 30.10
N LYS A 6 48.83 7.94 29.03
CA LYS A 6 47.67 8.85 29.04
C LYS A 6 46.41 8.17 29.62
N PRO A 7 45.47 8.92 30.22
CA PRO A 7 44.11 8.45 30.40
C PRO A 7 43.36 8.42 29.06
N GLY A 8 42.55 7.38 28.87
CA GLY A 8 41.80 7.11 27.65
C GLY A 8 40.71 8.14 27.37
N GLU A 9 40.71 8.65 26.14
CA GLU A 9 39.61 9.40 25.55
C GLU A 9 38.40 8.47 25.38
N GLY A 10 37.31 8.82 26.07
CA GLY A 10 36.01 8.24 25.84
C GLY A 10 35.57 8.55 24.40
N SER A 11 35.30 7.48 23.65
CA SER A 11 34.61 7.58 22.36
C SER A 11 33.14 7.88 22.63
N THR A 12 32.77 9.16 22.57
CA THR A 12 31.37 9.59 22.39
C THR A 12 31.25 10.29 21.04
N CYS A 13 31.31 9.49 19.97
CA CYS A 13 30.87 9.92 18.65
C CYS A 13 29.37 9.66 18.47
N ALA A 14 28.54 10.49 19.10
CA ALA A 14 27.17 10.68 18.67
C ALA A 14 26.94 12.19 18.63
N ALA A 15 27.31 12.80 17.50
CA ALA A 15 26.90 14.14 17.18
C ALA A 15 25.37 14.15 17.14
N THR A 16 24.74 14.67 18.20
CA THR A 16 23.34 15.08 18.16
C THR A 16 23.25 16.20 17.13
N GLN A 17 22.92 15.83 15.89
CA GLN A 17 22.47 16.81 14.92
C GLN A 17 21.17 17.41 15.48
N PRO A 18 21.07 18.74 15.64
CA PRO A 18 19.78 19.34 15.97
C PRO A 18 18.83 18.98 14.84
N ALA A 19 17.79 18.21 15.17
CA ALA A 19 16.71 17.93 14.25
C ALA A 19 16.19 19.27 13.73
N ALA A 20 16.22 19.46 12.41
CA ALA A 20 15.68 20.66 11.79
C ALA A 20 14.25 20.90 12.31
N PRO A 21 13.80 22.16 12.44
CA PRO A 21 12.41 22.44 12.79
C PRO A 21 11.50 21.63 11.87
N VAL A 22 10.64 20.79 12.47
CA VAL A 22 9.65 20.04 11.72
C VAL A 22 8.58 21.04 11.33
N GLU A 23 8.78 21.70 10.19
CA GLU A 23 7.77 22.53 9.55
C GLU A 23 6.57 21.66 9.16
N ASP A 24 5.36 22.20 9.29
CA ASP A 24 4.14 21.49 8.90
C ASP A 24 4.14 21.20 7.38
N PRO A 25 3.65 20.03 6.95
CA PRO A 25 3.59 19.70 5.53
C PRO A 25 2.64 20.64 4.79
N LEU A 26 3.02 21.06 3.57
CA LEU A 26 2.17 21.91 2.72
C LEU A 26 0.87 21.24 2.31
N PHE A 27 0.88 19.92 2.16
CA PHE A 27 -0.29 19.07 1.92
C PHE A 27 0.05 17.63 2.32
N THR A 28 -0.97 16.88 2.71
CA THR A 28 -0.88 15.45 3.04
C THR A 28 -1.85 14.70 2.14
N PHE A 29 -1.41 13.62 1.51
CA PHE A 29 -2.27 12.86 0.60
C PHE A 29 -2.14 11.35 0.79
N GLY A 30 -3.24 10.65 0.52
CA GLY A 30 -3.26 9.19 0.46
C GLY A 30 -2.77 8.67 -0.89
N VAL A 31 -2.14 7.50 -0.90
CA VAL A 31 -1.82 6.77 -2.13
C VAL A 31 -2.30 5.34 -1.99
N ILE A 32 -2.99 4.84 -3.03
CA ILE A 32 -3.37 3.43 -3.16
C ILE A 32 -3.12 2.97 -4.59
N ALA A 33 -2.94 1.66 -4.77
CA ALA A 33 -2.69 0.98 -6.03
C ALA A 33 -3.24 -0.44 -5.97
N ASP A 34 -3.43 -1.08 -7.13
CA ASP A 34 -3.63 -2.53 -7.25
C ASP A 34 -4.73 -3.09 -6.34
N ILE A 35 -5.88 -2.40 -6.28
CA ILE A 35 -7.04 -2.89 -5.52
C ILE A 35 -7.51 -4.22 -6.13
N GLN A 36 -7.46 -4.34 -7.47
CA GLN A 36 -7.77 -5.56 -8.21
C GLN A 36 -9.06 -6.22 -7.72
N TYR A 37 -10.12 -5.43 -7.53
CA TYR A 37 -11.38 -5.96 -7.03
C TYR A 37 -12.06 -6.85 -8.07
N ALA A 38 -12.58 -7.99 -7.62
CA ALA A 38 -13.50 -8.82 -8.36
C ALA A 38 -14.47 -9.51 -7.39
N ASP A 39 -15.75 -9.61 -7.77
CA ASP A 39 -16.74 -10.36 -7.00
C ASP A 39 -16.64 -11.87 -7.27
N ILE A 40 -15.46 -12.42 -6.99
CA ILE A 40 -15.11 -13.82 -7.23
C ILE A 40 -14.45 -14.41 -5.99
N ASP A 41 -14.40 -15.74 -5.92
CA ASP A 41 -13.71 -16.42 -4.84
C ASP A 41 -12.20 -16.15 -4.89
N ASP A 42 -11.57 -16.24 -3.72
CA ASP A 42 -10.14 -16.00 -3.60
C ASP A 42 -9.35 -16.93 -4.51
N GLY A 43 -8.35 -16.37 -5.17
CA GLY A 43 -7.52 -17.08 -6.14
C GLY A 43 -6.07 -17.17 -5.70
N ALA A 44 -5.25 -17.65 -6.62
CA ALA A 44 -3.81 -17.53 -6.55
C ALA A 44 -3.29 -16.91 -7.84
N SER A 45 -2.26 -16.10 -7.74
CA SER A 45 -1.49 -15.65 -8.90
C SER A 45 -0.82 -16.85 -9.59
N PHE A 46 -0.33 -16.63 -10.80
CA PHE A 46 0.47 -17.63 -11.52
C PHE A 46 1.68 -18.15 -10.72
N SER A 47 2.23 -17.30 -9.84
CA SER A 47 3.34 -17.63 -8.94
C SER A 47 2.91 -18.29 -7.62
N GLY A 48 1.62 -18.57 -7.42
CA GLY A 48 1.07 -19.17 -6.21
C GLY A 48 0.82 -18.19 -5.06
N THR A 49 0.87 -16.88 -5.30
CA THR A 49 0.59 -15.87 -4.27
C THR A 49 -0.92 -15.73 -4.11
N PRO A 50 -1.48 -15.84 -2.88
CA PRO A 50 -2.92 -15.72 -2.69
C PRO A 50 -3.43 -14.33 -3.09
N ARG A 51 -4.59 -14.30 -3.76
CA ARG A 51 -5.28 -13.09 -4.22
C ARG A 51 -6.66 -13.03 -3.58
N PHE A 52 -6.87 -12.01 -2.75
CA PHE A 52 -8.10 -11.83 -1.97
C PHE A 52 -9.01 -10.76 -2.60
N TYR A 53 -9.66 -11.12 -3.71
CA TYR A 53 -10.35 -10.17 -4.57
C TYR A 53 -11.45 -9.39 -3.85
N ARG A 54 -12.28 -10.04 -3.04
CA ARG A 54 -13.34 -9.36 -2.27
C ARG A 54 -12.80 -8.58 -1.07
N ASN A 55 -11.74 -9.09 -0.45
CA ASN A 55 -11.12 -8.45 0.71
C ASN A 55 -10.45 -7.12 0.37
N SER A 56 -10.11 -6.89 -0.91
CA SER A 56 -9.57 -5.61 -1.39
C SER A 56 -10.42 -4.40 -0.98
N LEU A 57 -11.75 -4.53 -0.92
CA LEU A 57 -12.65 -3.48 -0.45
C LEU A 57 -12.52 -3.20 1.04
N ASN A 58 -12.27 -4.23 1.86
CA ASN A 58 -12.02 -4.05 3.28
C ASN A 58 -10.69 -3.29 3.49
N VAL A 59 -9.65 -3.67 2.75
CA VAL A 59 -8.35 -2.99 2.78
C VAL A 59 -8.48 -1.53 2.35
N LEU A 60 -9.23 -1.25 1.29
CA LEU A 60 -9.54 0.11 0.85
C LEU A 60 -10.28 0.90 1.94
N ALA A 61 -11.29 0.29 2.58
CA ALA A 61 -12.05 0.94 3.65
C ALA A 61 -11.17 1.29 4.86
N GLU A 62 -10.23 0.40 5.23
CA GLU A 62 -9.25 0.66 6.27
C GLU A 62 -8.29 1.78 5.90
N ALA A 63 -7.78 1.80 4.66
CA ALA A 63 -6.92 2.87 4.17
C ALA A 63 -7.63 4.23 4.21
N VAL A 64 -8.87 4.30 3.72
CA VAL A 64 -9.72 5.50 3.79
C VAL A 64 -9.98 5.92 5.23
N GLY A 65 -10.22 4.96 6.13
CA GLY A 65 -10.38 5.22 7.56
C GLY A 65 -9.12 5.80 8.20
N ALA A 66 -7.94 5.31 7.82
CA ALA A 66 -6.65 5.84 8.28
C ALA A 66 -6.38 7.25 7.74
N TRP A 67 -6.73 7.51 6.47
CA TRP A 67 -6.58 8.82 5.84
C TRP A 67 -7.48 9.87 6.48
N ARG A 68 -8.75 9.53 6.79
CA ARG A 68 -9.67 10.42 7.50
C ARG A 68 -9.15 10.83 8.88
N LYS A 69 -8.41 9.94 9.57
CA LYS A 69 -7.81 10.25 10.88
C LYS A 69 -6.57 11.15 10.79
N ARG A 70 -5.95 11.24 9.61
CA ARG A 70 -4.74 12.02 9.35
C ARG A 70 -5.01 13.30 8.57
N ASP A 71 -6.28 13.62 8.33
CA ASP A 71 -6.73 14.82 7.63
C ASP A 71 -6.01 15.02 6.27
N VAL A 72 -6.03 13.99 5.42
CA VAL A 72 -5.45 14.10 4.08
C VAL A 72 -6.29 15.03 3.19
N ASP A 73 -5.63 15.85 2.38
CA ASP A 73 -6.24 16.78 1.44
C ASP A 73 -6.88 16.07 0.25
N PHE A 74 -6.22 15.03 -0.25
CA PHE A 74 -6.68 14.22 -1.37
C PHE A 74 -6.06 12.82 -1.35
N ALA A 75 -6.51 11.94 -2.23
CA ALA A 75 -5.91 10.64 -2.44
C ALA A 75 -5.66 10.38 -3.93
N ILE A 76 -4.57 9.69 -4.23
CA ILE A 76 -4.20 9.26 -5.57
C ILE A 76 -4.39 7.75 -5.68
N GLN A 77 -5.10 7.31 -6.72
CA GLN A 77 -5.16 5.91 -7.14
C GLN A 77 -4.31 5.75 -8.42
N LEU A 78 -3.24 4.95 -8.32
CA LEU A 78 -2.28 4.64 -9.37
C LEU A 78 -2.79 3.66 -10.44
N GLY A 79 -3.90 2.97 -10.23
CA GLY A 79 -4.56 2.14 -11.24
C GLY A 79 -4.94 0.74 -10.74
N ASP A 80 -5.39 -0.08 -11.68
CA ASP A 80 -5.79 -1.49 -11.47
C ASP A 80 -6.81 -1.68 -10.34
N ILE A 81 -7.93 -0.95 -10.45
CA ILE A 81 -9.02 -0.97 -9.46
C ILE A 81 -9.84 -2.26 -9.57
N ILE A 82 -10.03 -2.77 -10.78
CA ILE A 82 -10.90 -3.90 -11.09
C ILE A 82 -10.06 -4.97 -11.77
N ASP A 83 -10.09 -6.20 -11.25
CA ASP A 83 -9.38 -7.32 -11.87
C ASP A 83 -10.14 -7.81 -13.12
N VAL A 84 -9.40 -8.20 -14.16
CA VAL A 84 -9.97 -8.65 -15.44
C VAL A 84 -10.87 -9.88 -15.28
N CYS A 85 -10.64 -10.71 -14.25
CA CYS A 85 -11.49 -11.86 -13.94
C CYS A 85 -12.95 -11.43 -13.65
N ALA A 86 -13.15 -10.23 -13.09
CA ALA A 86 -14.49 -9.68 -12.87
C ALA A 86 -15.26 -9.49 -14.20
N LEU A 87 -14.55 -9.05 -15.25
CA LEU A 87 -15.17 -8.74 -16.54
C LEU A 87 -15.40 -10.00 -17.38
N LEU A 88 -14.48 -10.98 -17.32
CA LEU A 88 -14.63 -12.26 -18.03
C LEU A 88 -15.80 -13.09 -17.52
N LEU A 89 -16.05 -13.08 -16.21
CA LEU A 89 -17.23 -13.74 -15.66
C LEU A 89 -18.52 -13.02 -16.03
N TRP A 90 -18.52 -11.69 -16.10
CA TRP A 90 -19.69 -10.94 -16.55
C TRP A 90 -20.06 -11.30 -17.99
N ASP A 91 -19.09 -11.29 -18.91
CA ASP A 91 -19.32 -11.66 -20.31
C ASP A 91 -19.78 -13.12 -20.45
N THR A 92 -19.14 -14.06 -19.75
CA THR A 92 -19.53 -15.48 -19.76
C THR A 92 -20.92 -15.70 -19.17
N THR A 93 -21.25 -15.03 -18.08
CA THR A 93 -22.54 -15.15 -17.38
C THR A 93 -23.66 -14.50 -18.20
N LEU A 94 -23.42 -13.34 -18.81
CA LEU A 94 -24.37 -12.67 -19.69
C LEU A 94 -24.60 -13.46 -20.98
N ASN A 95 -23.54 -13.93 -21.65
CA ASN A 95 -23.67 -14.70 -22.88
C ASN A 95 -24.41 -16.02 -22.64
N THR A 96 -24.20 -16.65 -21.48
CA THR A 96 -24.96 -17.84 -21.08
C THR A 96 -26.43 -17.53 -20.76
N LYS A 97 -26.71 -16.39 -20.10
CA LYS A 97 -28.09 -15.97 -19.77
C LYS A 97 -28.89 -15.46 -20.98
N LEU A 98 -28.23 -14.87 -21.97
CA LEU A 98 -28.87 -14.34 -23.17
C LEU A 98 -28.96 -15.37 -24.31
N GLY A 99 -28.45 -16.59 -24.11
CA GLY A 99 -28.46 -17.64 -25.13
C GLY A 99 -27.63 -17.30 -26.37
N LEU A 100 -26.75 -16.30 -26.27
CA LEU A 100 -25.85 -15.87 -27.33
C LEU A 100 -24.60 -16.76 -27.26
N ARG A 101 -24.68 -17.96 -27.83
CA ARG A 101 -23.50 -18.73 -28.22
C ARG A 101 -23.47 -18.85 -29.75
N SER A 102 -22.30 -18.60 -30.33
CA SER A 102 -21.96 -18.92 -31.73
C SER A 102 -21.97 -20.42 -31.97
#